data_AF-A0A943K660-F1
#
_entry.id   AF-A0A943K660-F1
#
_cell.length_a   1.000
_cell.length_b   1.000
_cell.length_c   1.000
_cell.angle_alpha   90.00
_cell.angle_beta   90.00
_cell.angle_gamma   90.00
#
_symmetry.space_group_name_H-M   'P 1'
#
loop_
_entity.id
_entity.type
_entity.pdbx_description
1 polymer ?
#
loop_
_entity_poly.entity_id
_entity_poly.type
_entity_poly.pdbx_seq_one_letter_code
_entity_poly.pdbx_strand_id
1 'polypeptide(L)'
;MEGKLYGVIMAGGGGTRFWPLSRRCKPKQLLNLSGREILINEAIDRLTRVVDKNDMFVVTSESHAACLIKATKGRLKNANVFVEPSSRNTAACIGYAALKLVKKYGDGVMAITPSDAAIRDVDTFAEVLKKAAETAESTDKLVTVGITPTFPATGYGYIHYRKNSRSAVKKVESFVEKPDLKLAKKYVSHGSYAWNSGMFVWKASVILKKIEQLLPDIYGKLRDIADAFDTDEEERVLREVYPTIRSISIDYGVLERCPEDILCIPAEFGWSDVGSWDMLNVLHEEDGDGNIALGNVVAVNTKNSVMYSASGKLIAAVDVEGMVIVETKDAILICPKDRAQDVKKIVDELHEKGMEELL
;
A
#
# COMPACT_ATOMS: atom_id res chain seq x y z
N MET A 1 23.86 -8.59 -9.02
CA MET A 1 23.89 -7.45 -8.09
C MET A 1 24.99 -7.74 -7.07
N GLU A 2 25.99 -6.88 -6.92
CA GLU A 2 27.02 -7.02 -5.88
C GLU A 2 26.51 -6.57 -4.49
N GLY A 3 25.43 -5.78 -4.42
CA GLY A 3 24.78 -5.34 -3.19
C GLY A 3 23.59 -6.22 -2.76
N LYS A 4 23.27 -6.20 -1.46
CA LYS A 4 22.09 -6.89 -0.88
C LYS A 4 20.80 -6.21 -1.31
N LEU A 5 19.75 -7.01 -1.55
CA LEU A 5 18.41 -6.54 -1.86
C LEU A 5 17.42 -7.09 -0.83
N TYR A 6 16.72 -6.20 -0.14
CA TYR A 6 15.69 -6.50 0.83
C TYR A 6 14.30 -6.19 0.27
N GLY A 7 13.34 -7.07 0.50
CA GLY A 7 11.94 -6.83 0.19
C GLY A 7 11.25 -6.26 1.42
N VAL A 8 10.59 -5.10 1.32
CA VAL A 8 9.88 -4.49 2.45
C VAL A 8 8.43 -4.27 2.05
N ILE A 9 7.51 -4.92 2.75
CA ILE A 9 6.08 -4.79 2.49
C ILE A 9 5.43 -3.96 3.60
N MET A 10 4.78 -2.86 3.23
CA MET A 10 4.05 -2.00 4.15
C MET A 10 2.61 -2.51 4.34
N ALA A 11 2.29 -2.91 5.57
CA ALA A 11 1.03 -3.55 5.96
C ALA A 11 0.38 -2.88 7.18
N GLY A 12 0.40 -1.54 7.23
CA GLY A 12 -0.15 -0.74 8.33
C GLY A 12 -1.60 -0.26 8.14
N GLY A 13 -2.20 -0.42 6.95
CA GLY A 13 -3.54 0.07 6.66
C GLY A 13 -4.64 -0.68 7.41
N GLY A 14 -5.65 0.03 7.91
CA GLY A 14 -6.83 -0.58 8.56
C GLY A 14 -7.90 -1.08 7.58
N GLY A 15 -7.98 -0.47 6.39
CA GLY A 15 -8.92 -0.93 5.35
C GLY A 15 -10.39 -0.63 5.64
N THR A 16 -10.70 0.41 6.41
CA THR A 16 -12.06 0.73 6.90
C THR A 16 -13.11 0.91 5.80
N ARG A 17 -12.70 1.27 4.58
CA ARG A 17 -13.59 1.39 3.41
C ARG A 17 -14.14 0.05 2.90
N PHE A 18 -13.58 -1.08 3.36
CA PHE A 18 -14.09 -2.43 3.09
C PHE A 18 -14.97 -2.97 4.19
N TRP A 19 -15.36 -2.16 5.18
CA TRP A 19 -16.38 -2.57 6.14
C TRP A 19 -17.65 -2.98 5.36
N PRO A 20 -18.39 -4.04 5.76
CA PRO A 20 -18.23 -4.86 6.96
C PRO A 20 -17.29 -6.05 6.80
N LEU A 21 -16.60 -6.18 5.66
CA LEU A 21 -15.67 -7.28 5.46
C LEU A 21 -14.35 -7.06 6.22
N SER A 22 -13.87 -5.82 6.25
CA SER A 22 -12.75 -5.44 7.11
C SER A 22 -13.19 -5.25 8.56
N ARG A 23 -12.28 -5.64 9.46
CA ARG A 23 -12.38 -5.51 10.91
C ARG A 23 -11.00 -5.16 11.46
N ARG A 24 -10.92 -4.72 12.72
CA ARG A 24 -9.66 -4.44 13.41
C ARG A 24 -8.69 -5.61 13.39
N CYS A 25 -9.19 -6.83 13.60
CA CYS A 25 -8.38 -8.06 13.53
C CYS A 25 -8.30 -8.68 12.12
N LYS A 26 -8.92 -8.05 11.11
CA LYS A 26 -8.92 -8.48 9.71
C LYS A 26 -8.87 -7.25 8.77
N PRO A 27 -7.76 -6.49 8.79
CA PRO A 27 -7.59 -5.31 7.94
C PRO A 27 -7.53 -5.68 6.45
N LYS A 28 -7.56 -4.68 5.55
CA LYS A 28 -7.59 -4.86 4.08
C LYS A 28 -6.59 -5.91 3.58
N GLN A 29 -5.35 -5.85 4.04
CA GLN A 29 -4.28 -6.77 3.62
C GLN A 29 -4.54 -8.24 3.98
N LEU A 30 -5.44 -8.53 4.92
CA LEU A 30 -5.89 -9.88 5.29
C LEU A 30 -7.22 -10.28 4.63
N LEU A 31 -7.72 -9.49 3.68
CA LEU A 31 -8.91 -9.81 2.90
C LEU A 31 -8.54 -10.56 1.63
N ASN A 32 -9.35 -11.55 1.27
CA ASN A 32 -9.30 -12.20 -0.04
C ASN A 32 -10.28 -11.47 -0.98
N LEU A 33 -9.82 -10.33 -1.53
CA LEU A 33 -10.62 -9.54 -2.46
C LEU A 33 -10.55 -10.08 -3.89
N SER A 34 -9.48 -10.78 -4.27
CA SER A 34 -9.28 -11.33 -5.61
C SER A 34 -10.00 -12.67 -5.83
N GLY A 35 -10.45 -13.32 -4.75
CA GLY A 35 -10.96 -14.69 -4.75
C GLY A 35 -9.87 -15.76 -4.68
N ARG A 36 -8.58 -15.41 -4.85
CA ARG A 36 -7.47 -16.37 -4.90
C ARG A 36 -6.82 -16.57 -3.54
N GLU A 37 -6.40 -15.47 -2.91
CA GLU A 37 -5.62 -15.47 -1.68
C GLU A 37 -5.75 -14.10 -0.99
N ILE A 38 -5.38 -14.00 0.28
CA ILE A 38 -5.34 -12.69 0.97
C ILE A 38 -4.27 -11.78 0.36
N LEU A 39 -4.53 -10.47 0.32
CA LEU A 39 -3.66 -9.50 -0.37
C LEU A 39 -2.20 -9.53 0.10
N ILE A 40 -1.94 -9.70 1.41
CA ILE A 40 -0.55 -9.77 1.93
C ILE A 40 0.21 -10.97 1.38
N ASN A 41 -0.45 -12.11 1.23
CA ASN A 41 0.16 -13.33 0.69
C ASN A 41 0.39 -13.17 -0.82
N GLU A 42 -0.53 -12.53 -1.54
CA GLU A 42 -0.29 -12.17 -2.94
C GLU A 42 0.91 -11.21 -3.08
N ALA A 43 1.03 -10.21 -2.21
CA ALA A 43 2.16 -9.28 -2.22
C ALA A 43 3.49 -9.99 -1.95
N ILE A 44 3.53 -10.88 -0.95
CA ILE A 44 4.69 -11.72 -0.67
C ILE A 44 5.03 -12.57 -1.89
N ASP A 45 4.07 -13.35 -2.41
CA ASP A 45 4.29 -14.29 -3.49
C ASP A 45 4.80 -13.56 -4.76
N ARG A 46 4.29 -12.36 -5.08
CA ARG A 46 4.84 -11.51 -6.16
C ARG A 46 6.27 -11.08 -5.89
N LEU A 47 6.58 -10.61 -4.67
CA LEU A 47 7.90 -10.10 -4.33
C LEU A 47 8.99 -11.20 -4.32
N THR A 48 8.61 -12.47 -4.13
CA THR A 48 9.54 -13.60 -4.27
C THR A 48 10.14 -13.76 -5.67
N ARG A 49 9.55 -13.14 -6.69
CA ARG A 49 10.14 -13.10 -8.05
C ARG A 49 11.35 -12.15 -8.15
N VAL A 50 11.56 -11.33 -7.12
CA VAL A 50 12.58 -10.26 -7.07
C VAL A 50 13.56 -10.49 -5.93
N VAL A 51 13.07 -10.88 -4.75
CA VAL A 51 13.87 -11.00 -3.51
C VAL A 51 13.73 -12.40 -2.93
N ASP A 52 14.83 -12.94 -2.36
CA ASP A 52 14.77 -14.21 -1.63
C ASP A 52 13.88 -14.09 -0.40
N LYS A 53 13.17 -15.18 -0.06
CA LYS A 53 12.23 -15.18 1.07
C LYS A 53 12.88 -14.82 2.41
N ASN A 54 14.17 -15.13 2.58
CA ASN A 54 14.91 -14.82 3.80
C ASN A 54 15.17 -13.32 3.99
N ASP A 55 15.18 -12.56 2.89
CA ASP A 55 15.45 -11.13 2.84
C ASP A 55 14.17 -10.30 2.64
N MET A 56 12.99 -10.91 2.83
CA MET A 56 11.70 -10.21 2.84
C MET A 56 11.27 -9.87 4.26
N PHE A 57 10.69 -8.70 4.43
CA PHE A 57 10.23 -8.14 5.69
C PHE A 57 8.86 -7.49 5.51
N VAL A 58 8.03 -7.57 6.54
CA VAL A 58 6.73 -6.89 6.58
C VAL A 58 6.73 -5.92 7.75
N VAL A 59 6.33 -4.68 7.51
CA VAL A 59 6.09 -3.70 8.57
C VAL A 59 4.60 -3.59 8.80
N THR A 60 4.14 -3.77 10.04
CA THR A 60 2.72 -3.75 10.39
C THR A 60 2.49 -3.15 11.77
N SER A 61 1.26 -2.76 12.07
CA SER A 61 0.91 -2.27 13.40
C SER A 61 0.78 -3.41 14.42
N GLU A 62 1.00 -3.10 15.69
CA GLU A 62 0.80 -4.02 16.82
C GLU A 62 -0.59 -4.67 16.79
N SER A 63 -1.63 -3.91 16.46
CA SER A 63 -3.01 -4.40 16.35
C SER A 63 -3.19 -5.52 15.30
N HIS A 64 -2.34 -5.58 14.28
CA HIS A 64 -2.46 -6.53 13.18
C HIS A 64 -1.42 -7.66 13.25
N ALA A 65 -0.35 -7.49 14.03
CA ALA A 65 0.82 -8.37 14.03
C ALA A 65 0.46 -9.85 14.27
N ALA A 66 -0.35 -10.15 15.28
CA ALA A 66 -0.72 -11.53 15.60
C ALA A 66 -1.49 -12.22 14.46
N CYS A 67 -2.48 -11.54 13.87
CA CYS A 67 -3.25 -12.07 12.75
C CYS A 67 -2.38 -12.20 11.49
N LEU A 68 -1.50 -11.23 11.21
CA LEU A 68 -0.61 -11.25 10.07
C LEU A 68 0.41 -12.39 10.16
N ILE A 69 1.03 -12.60 11.32
CA ILE A 69 1.96 -13.72 11.56
C ILE A 69 1.26 -15.06 11.31
N LYS A 70 0.04 -15.22 11.82
CA LYS A 70 -0.75 -16.44 11.59
C LYS A 70 -1.06 -16.63 10.10
N ALA A 71 -1.46 -15.56 9.41
CA ALA A 71 -1.90 -15.60 8.01
C ALA A 71 -0.75 -15.80 7.00
N THR A 72 0.47 -15.40 7.37
CA THR A 72 1.69 -15.49 6.52
C THR A 72 2.58 -16.69 6.89
N LYS A 73 2.11 -17.58 7.78
CA LYS A 73 2.85 -18.77 8.21
C LYS A 73 3.30 -19.61 7.01
N GLY A 74 4.59 -19.91 6.93
CA GLY A 74 5.19 -20.68 5.83
C GLY A 74 5.62 -19.83 4.61
N ARG A 75 5.20 -18.56 4.54
CA ARG A 75 5.65 -17.59 3.53
C ARG A 75 6.70 -16.63 4.07
N LEU A 76 6.57 -16.23 5.34
CA LEU A 76 7.47 -15.29 6.02
C LEU A 76 7.90 -15.83 7.39
N LYS A 77 9.14 -15.54 7.81
CA LYS A 77 9.60 -15.82 9.17
C LYS A 77 9.00 -14.81 10.14
N ASN A 78 8.59 -15.24 11.33
CA ASN A 78 8.05 -14.33 12.35
C ASN A 78 9.03 -13.20 12.71
N ALA A 79 10.34 -13.50 12.73
CA ALA A 79 11.39 -12.51 13.00
C ALA A 79 11.51 -11.41 11.91
N ASN A 80 10.91 -11.62 10.74
CA ASN A 80 10.89 -10.66 9.63
C ASN A 80 9.60 -9.81 9.64
N VAL A 81 8.74 -9.94 10.65
CA VAL A 81 7.60 -9.03 10.88
C VAL A 81 8.05 -7.94 11.85
N PHE A 82 8.18 -6.72 11.36
CA PHE A 82 8.50 -5.54 12.13
C PHE A 82 7.21 -4.89 12.61
N VAL A 83 7.08 -4.72 13.92
CA VAL A 83 5.85 -4.29 14.57
C VAL A 83 5.98 -2.83 15.01
N GLU A 84 5.11 -1.97 14.49
CA GLU A 84 4.96 -0.58 14.91
C GLU A 84 3.95 -0.49 16.07
N PRO A 85 4.30 0.12 17.22
CA PRO A 85 3.36 0.29 18.34
C PRO A 85 2.14 1.15 17.99
N SER A 86 2.26 2.06 17.01
CA SER A 86 1.17 2.90 16.55
C SER A 86 1.39 3.34 15.11
N SER A 87 0.31 3.64 14.39
CA SER A 87 0.40 4.12 13.01
C SER A 87 0.97 5.54 12.95
N ARG A 88 2.12 5.70 12.27
CA ARG A 88 2.81 6.99 12.06
C ARG A 88 3.09 7.29 10.58
N ASN A 89 2.31 6.67 9.69
CA ASN A 89 2.36 6.84 8.24
C ASN A 89 3.70 6.39 7.63
N THR A 90 3.90 6.56 6.33
CA THR A 90 4.96 5.84 5.59
C THR A 90 6.38 6.33 5.90
N ALA A 91 6.59 7.58 6.34
CA ALA A 91 7.95 8.06 6.64
C ALA A 91 8.56 7.34 7.85
N ALA A 92 7.81 7.21 8.95
CA ALA A 92 8.25 6.49 10.15
C ALA A 92 8.40 4.99 9.86
N CYS A 93 7.42 4.38 9.18
CA CYS A 93 7.43 2.98 8.78
C CYS A 93 8.68 2.61 7.96
N ILE A 94 8.99 3.40 6.91
CA ILE A 94 10.16 3.15 6.05
C ILE A 94 11.46 3.43 6.80
N GLY A 95 11.55 4.53 7.56
CA GLY A 95 12.74 4.85 8.34
C GLY A 95 13.07 3.80 9.41
N TYR A 96 12.04 3.29 10.09
CA TYR A 96 12.17 2.20 11.07
C TYR A 96 12.69 0.92 10.43
N ALA A 97 12.09 0.51 9.31
CA ALA A 97 12.54 -0.65 8.56
C ALA A 97 13.99 -0.49 8.07
N ALA A 98 14.34 0.67 7.51
CA ALA A 98 15.68 0.97 7.02
C ALA A 98 16.73 0.88 8.13
N LEU A 99 16.51 1.50 9.31
CA LEU A 99 17.45 1.40 10.43
C LEU A 99 17.61 -0.02 10.94
N LYS A 100 16.50 -0.76 11.09
CA LYS A 100 16.53 -2.15 11.57
C LYS A 100 17.28 -3.05 10.59
N LEU A 101 17.08 -2.85 9.29
CA LEU A 101 17.79 -3.56 8.23
C LEU A 101 19.29 -3.25 8.25
N VAL A 102 19.66 -1.97 8.27
CA VAL A 102 21.07 -1.54 8.29
C VAL A 102 21.79 -2.08 9.53
N LYS A 103 21.20 -1.99 10.72
CA LYS A 103 21.84 -2.44 11.97
C LYS A 103 22.01 -3.97 12.02
N LYS A 104 21.00 -4.72 11.58
CA LYS A 104 20.96 -6.18 11.76
C LYS A 104 21.52 -6.98 10.60
N TYR A 105 21.33 -6.49 9.37
CA TYR A 105 21.67 -7.21 8.15
C TYR A 105 22.69 -6.47 7.27
N GLY A 106 23.00 -5.21 7.59
CA GLY A 106 23.89 -4.35 6.81
C GLY A 106 23.15 -3.56 5.73
N ASP A 107 23.80 -2.53 5.21
CA ASP A 107 23.23 -1.67 4.17
C ASP A 107 22.95 -2.43 2.87
N GLY A 108 21.92 -1.98 2.15
CA GLY A 108 21.44 -2.62 0.92
C GLY A 108 20.26 -1.89 0.32
N VAL A 109 19.85 -2.29 -0.88
CA VAL A 109 18.67 -1.76 -1.55
C VAL A 109 17.42 -2.36 -0.93
N MET A 110 16.43 -1.54 -0.65
CA MET A 110 15.09 -1.95 -0.22
C MET A 110 14.12 -1.78 -1.39
N ALA A 111 13.50 -2.87 -1.83
CA ALA A 111 12.31 -2.86 -2.67
C ALA A 111 11.07 -2.77 -1.77
N ILE A 112 10.59 -1.54 -1.57
CA ILE A 112 9.44 -1.21 -0.71
C ILE A 112 8.16 -1.27 -1.54
N THR A 113 7.16 -2.02 -1.07
CA THR A 113 5.88 -2.17 -1.75
C THR A 113 4.70 -2.10 -0.76
N PRO A 114 3.54 -1.53 -1.16
CA PRO A 114 2.31 -1.69 -0.41
C PRO A 114 1.83 -3.14 -0.44
N SER A 115 1.18 -3.59 0.64
CA SER A 115 0.64 -4.95 0.76
C SER A 115 -0.64 -5.21 -0.04
N ASP A 116 -1.25 -4.17 -0.61
CA ASP A 116 -2.66 -4.16 -0.99
C ASP A 116 -2.94 -3.63 -2.40
N ALA A 117 -1.88 -3.51 -3.22
CA ALA A 117 -2.00 -3.22 -4.65
C ALA A 117 -2.34 -4.47 -5.45
N ALA A 118 -3.24 -4.31 -6.43
CA ALA A 118 -3.51 -5.30 -7.47
C ALA A 118 -2.49 -5.16 -8.59
N ILE A 119 -1.88 -6.27 -9.00
CA ILE A 119 -0.89 -6.34 -10.09
C ILE A 119 -1.24 -7.55 -10.95
N ARG A 120 -1.48 -7.34 -12.24
CA ARG A 120 -1.89 -8.39 -13.19
C ARG A 120 -0.69 -9.11 -13.80
N ASP A 121 0.30 -8.36 -14.27
CA ASP A 121 1.51 -8.90 -14.88
C ASP A 121 2.68 -8.92 -13.87
N VAL A 122 2.86 -10.06 -13.23
CA VAL A 122 3.87 -10.24 -12.18
C VAL A 122 5.29 -10.31 -12.75
N ASP A 123 5.46 -10.79 -13.99
CA ASP A 123 6.78 -10.92 -14.60
C ASP A 123 7.31 -9.54 -14.99
N THR A 124 6.50 -8.70 -15.65
CA THR A 124 6.85 -7.30 -15.95
C THR A 124 7.08 -6.50 -14.67
N PHE A 125 6.26 -6.70 -13.63
CA PHE A 125 6.49 -6.11 -12.30
C PHE A 125 7.88 -6.46 -11.74
N ALA A 126 8.26 -7.74 -11.82
CA ALA A 126 9.54 -8.20 -11.31
C ALA A 126 10.73 -7.64 -12.10
N GLU A 127 10.62 -7.54 -13.42
CA GLU A 127 11.63 -6.91 -14.27
C GLU A 127 11.82 -5.42 -13.92
N VAL A 128 10.72 -4.70 -13.72
CA VAL A 128 10.75 -3.28 -13.33
C VAL A 128 11.42 -3.09 -11.97
N LEU A 129 11.09 -3.90 -10.96
CA LEU A 129 11.73 -3.79 -9.64
C LEU A 129 13.21 -4.17 -9.67
N LYS A 130 13.61 -5.19 -10.43
CA LYS A 130 15.04 -5.54 -10.59
C LYS A 130 15.82 -4.40 -11.22
N LYS A 131 15.27 -3.78 -12.27
CA LYS A 131 15.89 -2.61 -12.91
C LYS A 131 15.95 -1.40 -11.98
N ALA A 132 14.90 -1.19 -11.19
CA ALA A 132 14.88 -0.16 -10.18
C ALA A 132 15.97 -0.39 -9.10
N ALA A 133 16.17 -1.64 -8.69
CA ALA A 133 17.20 -2.01 -7.72
C ALA A 133 18.61 -1.78 -8.27
N GLU A 134 18.90 -2.20 -9.50
CA GLU A 134 20.17 -1.93 -10.18
C GLU A 134 20.43 -0.43 -10.33
N THR A 135 19.39 0.34 -10.64
CA THR A 135 19.46 1.80 -10.78
C THR A 135 19.76 2.46 -9.42
N ALA A 136 19.04 2.06 -8.36
CA ALA A 136 19.25 2.59 -7.02
C ALA A 136 20.66 2.31 -6.52
N GLU A 137 21.15 1.08 -6.74
CA GLU A 137 22.48 0.66 -6.32
C GLU A 137 23.60 1.44 -7.01
N SER A 138 23.46 1.70 -8.32
CA SER A 138 24.50 2.36 -9.13
C SER A 138 24.47 3.89 -9.09
N THR A 139 23.39 4.51 -8.60
CA THR A 139 23.22 5.97 -8.66
C THR A 139 23.00 6.64 -7.31
N ASP A 140 22.70 5.88 -6.25
CA ASP A 140 22.28 6.40 -4.95
C ASP A 140 21.10 7.39 -5.03
N LYS A 141 20.25 7.24 -6.05
CA LYS A 141 19.03 8.03 -6.24
C LYS A 141 17.80 7.31 -5.70
N LEU A 142 16.76 8.09 -5.40
CA LEU A 142 15.47 7.57 -4.95
C LEU A 142 14.65 7.11 -6.16
N VAL A 143 14.68 5.81 -6.48
CA VAL A 143 13.89 5.26 -7.60
C VAL A 143 12.44 5.01 -7.19
N THR A 144 11.49 5.48 -8.01
CA THR A 144 10.05 5.23 -7.88
C THR A 144 9.51 4.56 -9.16
N VAL A 145 8.43 3.79 -9.02
CA VAL A 145 7.71 3.20 -10.15
C VAL A 145 6.47 4.02 -10.46
N GLY A 146 6.43 4.60 -11.66
CA GLY A 146 5.33 5.43 -12.11
C GLY A 146 4.36 4.65 -13.01
N ILE A 147 3.05 4.75 -12.77
CA ILE A 147 2.03 4.09 -13.59
C ILE A 147 1.40 5.09 -14.56
N THR A 148 1.19 4.67 -15.81
CA THR A 148 0.52 5.52 -16.81
C THR A 148 -0.90 5.90 -16.36
N PRO A 149 -1.23 7.19 -16.20
CA PRO A 149 -2.56 7.62 -15.80
C PRO A 149 -3.60 7.37 -16.88
N THR A 150 -4.68 6.69 -16.54
CA THR A 150 -5.82 6.46 -17.46
C THR A 150 -7.03 7.35 -17.16
N PHE A 151 -7.07 7.99 -15.99
CA PHE A 151 -8.11 8.94 -15.58
C PHE A 151 -7.56 9.98 -14.59
N PRO A 152 -8.27 11.10 -14.33
CA PRO A 152 -7.78 12.15 -13.42
C PRO A 152 -8.05 11.79 -11.95
N ALA A 153 -7.33 10.82 -11.41
CA ALA A 153 -7.42 10.41 -10.01
C ALA A 153 -6.97 11.53 -9.07
N THR A 154 -7.75 11.88 -8.05
CA THR A 154 -7.34 12.85 -7.02
C THR A 154 -6.76 12.19 -5.76
N GLY A 155 -6.89 10.86 -5.65
CA GLY A 155 -6.38 10.08 -4.53
C GLY A 155 -4.93 9.62 -4.67
N TYR A 156 -4.31 9.82 -5.84
CA TYR A 156 -2.94 9.37 -6.14
C TYR A 156 -1.97 10.55 -6.20
N GLY A 157 -0.69 10.26 -5.90
CA GLY A 157 0.39 11.16 -6.25
C GLY A 157 0.68 11.15 -7.75
N TYR A 158 1.22 12.24 -8.27
CA TYR A 158 1.62 12.42 -9.65
C TYR A 158 3.11 12.78 -9.73
N ILE A 159 3.83 12.09 -10.60
CA ILE A 159 5.25 12.23 -10.85
C ILE A 159 5.42 12.86 -12.22
N HIS A 160 5.87 14.11 -12.29
CA HIS A 160 6.25 14.75 -13.54
C HIS A 160 7.67 14.36 -13.90
N TYR A 161 7.87 13.80 -15.09
CA TYR A 161 9.20 13.36 -15.52
C TYR A 161 9.55 13.88 -16.91
N ARG A 162 10.86 14.00 -17.15
CA ARG A 162 11.39 14.50 -18.43
C ARG A 162 11.20 13.47 -19.54
N LYS A 163 10.14 13.64 -20.34
CA LYS A 163 9.72 12.71 -21.42
C LYS A 163 10.79 12.48 -22.48
N ASN A 164 11.59 13.50 -22.82
CA ASN A 164 12.53 13.48 -23.95
C ASN A 164 13.81 12.67 -23.73
N SER A 165 13.98 12.00 -22.58
CA SER A 165 15.05 11.03 -22.39
C SER A 165 14.71 9.72 -23.10
N ARG A 166 15.61 9.16 -23.92
CA ARG A 166 15.44 7.79 -24.46
C ARG A 166 15.65 6.69 -23.40
N SER A 167 16.15 7.04 -22.21
CA SER A 167 16.34 6.08 -21.12
C SER A 167 15.00 5.58 -20.59
N ALA A 168 14.95 4.30 -20.19
CA ALA A 168 13.81 3.74 -19.44
C ALA A 168 13.66 4.41 -18.05
N VAL A 169 14.77 4.89 -17.49
CA VAL A 169 14.81 5.63 -16.23
C VAL A 169 14.74 7.13 -16.53
N LYS A 170 13.73 7.81 -16.00
CA LYS A 170 13.45 9.23 -16.23
C LYS A 170 13.83 10.05 -15.01
N LYS A 171 14.37 11.26 -15.23
CA LYS A 171 14.53 12.25 -14.17
C LYS A 171 13.18 12.85 -13.83
N VAL A 172 12.90 12.99 -12.55
CA VAL A 172 11.71 13.67 -12.04
C VAL A 172 11.95 15.18 -12.00
N GLU A 173 10.96 15.95 -12.43
CA GLU A 173 10.97 17.41 -12.40
C GLU A 173 10.13 17.93 -11.24
N SER A 174 9.02 17.26 -10.93
CA SER A 174 8.21 17.54 -9.75
C SER A 174 7.43 16.31 -9.31
N PHE A 175 7.07 16.30 -8.03
CA PHE A 175 6.20 15.32 -7.40
C PHE A 175 5.06 16.08 -6.74
N VAL A 176 3.82 15.62 -6.93
CA VAL A 176 2.62 16.27 -6.38
C VAL A 176 1.68 15.20 -5.81
N GLU A 177 1.52 15.15 -4.50
CA GLU A 177 0.64 14.22 -3.81
C GLU A 177 -0.81 14.75 -3.80
N LYS A 178 -1.74 13.95 -4.34
CA LYS A 178 -3.20 14.17 -4.27
C LYS A 178 -3.64 15.55 -4.78
N PRO A 179 -3.41 15.86 -6.07
CA PRO A 179 -3.84 17.12 -6.65
C PRO A 179 -5.37 17.23 -6.71
N ASP A 180 -5.88 18.46 -6.86
CA ASP A 180 -7.28 18.68 -7.18
C ASP A 180 -7.65 18.12 -8.57
N LEU A 181 -8.95 17.95 -8.82
CA LEU A 181 -9.45 17.37 -10.08
C LEU A 181 -9.03 18.18 -11.32
N LYS A 182 -8.90 19.50 -11.20
CA LYS A 182 -8.51 20.38 -12.31
C LYS A 182 -7.06 20.15 -12.70
N LEU A 183 -6.16 20.02 -11.73
CA LEU A 183 -4.77 19.66 -11.94
C LEU A 183 -4.63 18.21 -12.44
N ALA A 184 -5.33 17.25 -11.84
CA ALA A 184 -5.30 15.86 -12.29
C ALA A 184 -5.70 15.72 -13.78
N LYS A 185 -6.74 16.44 -14.23
CA LYS A 185 -7.12 16.50 -15.67
C LYS A 185 -6.00 17.04 -16.55
N LYS A 186 -5.32 18.11 -16.12
CA LYS A 186 -4.18 18.68 -16.84
C LYS A 186 -3.03 17.68 -16.93
N TYR A 187 -2.69 17.00 -15.83
CA TYR A 187 -1.59 16.04 -15.78
C TYR A 187 -1.79 14.86 -16.74
N VAL A 188 -3.00 14.29 -16.75
CA VAL A 188 -3.37 13.22 -17.69
C VAL A 188 -3.25 13.70 -19.13
N SER A 189 -3.77 14.91 -19.45
CA SER A 189 -3.70 15.46 -20.81
C SER A 189 -2.28 15.81 -21.28
N HIS A 190 -1.36 16.10 -20.36
CA HIS A 190 0.01 16.51 -20.69
C HIS A 190 0.88 15.32 -21.14
N GLY A 191 0.58 14.11 -20.65
CA GLY A 191 1.25 12.87 -21.08
C GLY A 191 2.74 12.76 -20.73
N SER A 192 3.22 13.54 -19.74
CA SER A 192 4.55 13.42 -19.10
C SER A 192 4.45 13.19 -17.59
N TYR A 193 3.26 12.81 -17.12
CA TYR A 193 2.99 12.49 -15.73
C TYR A 193 2.69 11.00 -15.59
N ALA A 194 3.16 10.43 -14.48
CA ALA A 194 2.78 9.10 -14.02
C ALA A 194 2.11 9.19 -12.66
N TRP A 195 1.23 8.24 -12.32
CA TRP A 195 0.79 8.04 -10.96
C TRP A 195 1.93 7.47 -10.11
N ASN A 196 2.06 7.96 -8.88
CA ASN A 196 2.87 7.32 -7.85
C ASN A 196 2.19 6.01 -7.44
N SER A 197 2.88 4.89 -7.66
CA SER A 197 2.37 3.57 -7.29
C SER A 197 2.49 3.26 -5.79
N GLY A 198 3.19 4.11 -5.03
CA GLY A 198 3.59 3.83 -3.65
C GLY A 198 4.70 2.78 -3.53
N MET A 199 5.29 2.35 -4.66
CA MET A 199 6.43 1.45 -4.70
C MET A 199 7.72 2.23 -4.89
N PHE A 200 8.70 1.87 -4.08
CA PHE A 200 9.94 2.60 -3.92
C PHE A 200 11.12 1.63 -3.89
N VAL A 201 12.23 1.98 -4.54
CA VAL A 201 13.43 1.12 -4.56
C VAL A 201 14.66 1.95 -4.26
N TRP A 202 15.14 1.90 -3.02
CA TRP A 202 16.16 2.82 -2.49
C TRP A 202 17.19 2.07 -1.68
N LYS A 203 18.46 2.51 -1.71
CA LYS A 203 19.43 2.09 -0.70
C LYS A 203 19.01 2.59 0.68
N ALA A 204 19.08 1.73 1.70
CA ALA A 204 18.62 2.04 3.05
C ALA A 204 19.37 3.25 3.64
N SER A 205 20.70 3.29 3.50
CA SER A 205 21.50 4.45 3.91
C SER A 205 21.10 5.76 3.21
N VAL A 206 20.73 5.71 1.92
CA VAL A 206 20.34 6.89 1.15
C VAL A 206 19.03 7.47 1.68
N ILE A 207 18.00 6.63 1.88
CA ILE A 207 16.73 7.14 2.42
C ILE A 207 16.89 7.64 3.86
N LEU A 208 17.71 6.97 4.68
CA LEU A 208 17.99 7.44 6.05
C LEU A 208 18.65 8.81 6.06
N LYS A 209 19.64 9.04 5.17
CA LYS A 209 20.26 10.37 5.00
C LYS A 209 19.24 11.43 4.58
N LYS A 210 18.27 11.07 3.72
CA LYS A 210 17.20 12.00 3.32
C LYS A 210 16.24 12.30 4.45
N ILE A 211 15.88 11.31 5.26
CA ILE A 211 15.07 11.51 6.47
C ILE A 211 15.83 12.37 7.49
N GLU A 212 17.13 12.15 7.69
CA GLU A 212 17.96 13.01 8.55
C GLU A 212 17.97 14.47 8.09
N GLN A 213 18.13 14.70 6.79
CA GLN A 213 18.19 16.05 6.21
C GLN A 213 16.85 16.78 6.22
N LEU A 214 15.76 16.09 5.87
CA LEU A 214 14.46 16.71 5.61
C LEU A 214 13.50 16.58 6.79
N LEU A 215 13.65 15.55 7.62
CA LEU A 215 12.80 15.21 8.75
C LEU A 215 13.66 14.91 10.00
N PRO A 216 14.55 15.84 10.44
CA PRO A 216 15.47 15.59 11.54
C PRO A 216 14.75 15.24 12.86
N ASP A 217 13.53 15.75 13.06
CA ASP A 217 12.65 15.41 14.18
C ASP A 217 12.29 13.92 14.21
N ILE A 218 12.02 13.33 13.04
CA ILE A 218 11.69 11.91 12.89
C ILE A 218 12.97 11.08 12.97
N TYR A 219 14.04 11.50 12.30
CA TYR A 219 15.31 10.77 12.32
C TYR A 219 15.89 10.63 13.73
N GLY A 220 15.88 11.69 14.54
CA GLY A 220 16.36 11.65 15.91
C GLY A 220 15.62 10.59 16.74
N LYS A 221 14.28 10.56 16.65
CA LYS A 221 13.45 9.57 17.35
C LYS A 221 13.69 8.14 16.86
N LEU A 222 13.87 7.97 15.55
CA LEU A 222 14.20 6.67 14.98
C LEU A 222 15.59 6.20 15.41
N ARG A 223 16.57 7.11 15.57
CA ARG A 223 17.89 6.81 16.11
C ARG A 223 17.81 6.38 17.59
N ASP A 224 17.06 7.10 18.42
CA ASP A 224 16.86 6.74 19.84
C ASP A 224 16.36 5.28 19.97
N ILE A 225 15.42 4.90 19.09
CA ILE A 225 14.90 3.53 19.00
C ILE A 225 15.98 2.56 18.51
N ALA A 226 16.71 2.94 17.47
CA ALA A 226 17.73 2.08 16.88
C ALA A 226 18.89 1.80 17.83
N ASP A 227 19.25 2.73 18.71
CA ASP A 227 20.29 2.53 19.73
C ASP A 227 19.91 1.39 20.70
N ALA A 228 18.62 1.21 20.96
CA ALA A 228 18.10 0.15 21.82
C ALA A 228 17.92 -1.22 21.13
N PHE A 229 18.06 -1.32 19.79
CA PHE A 229 17.91 -2.60 19.08
C PHE A 229 18.87 -3.69 19.58
N ASP A 230 18.34 -4.91 19.68
CA ASP A 230 18.98 -6.12 20.19
C ASP A 230 19.47 -5.99 21.66
N THR A 231 18.82 -5.12 22.45
CA THR A 231 19.00 -4.99 23.90
C THR A 231 17.71 -5.33 24.64
N ASP A 232 17.79 -5.57 25.96
CA ASP A 232 16.62 -5.83 26.81
C ASP A 232 15.64 -4.62 26.86
N GLU A 233 16.10 -3.43 26.45
CA GLU A 233 15.33 -2.19 26.46
C GLU A 233 14.59 -1.91 25.13
N GLU A 234 14.82 -2.70 24.07
CA GLU A 234 14.28 -2.45 22.72
C GLU A 234 12.77 -2.18 22.74
N GLU A 235 12.01 -3.08 23.38
CA GLU A 235 10.55 -3.02 23.41
C GLU A 235 10.05 -1.81 24.21
N ARG A 236 10.70 -1.50 25.35
CA ARG A 236 10.33 -0.36 26.18
C ARG A 236 10.56 0.96 25.44
N VAL A 237 11.75 1.14 24.87
CA VAL A 237 12.11 2.34 24.11
C VAL A 237 11.23 2.49 22.87
N LEU A 238 10.97 1.40 22.13
CA LEU A 238 10.10 1.43 20.97
C LEU A 238 8.68 1.92 21.33
N ARG A 239 8.08 1.39 22.40
CA ARG A 239 6.74 1.78 22.85
C ARG A 239 6.66 3.20 23.40
N GLU A 240 7.71 3.68 24.05
CA GLU A 240 7.75 5.05 24.57
C GLU A 240 8.00 6.08 23.47
N VAL A 241 8.92 5.80 22.54
CA VAL A 241 9.41 6.79 21.57
C VAL A 241 8.58 6.80 20.29
N TYR A 242 8.23 5.64 19.71
CA TYR A 242 7.55 5.57 18.40
C TYR A 242 6.24 6.35 18.35
N PRO A 243 5.36 6.28 19.38
CA PRO A 243 4.13 7.05 19.37
C PRO A 243 4.35 8.58 19.39
N THR A 244 5.53 9.06 19.79
CA THR A 244 5.83 10.50 19.78
C THR A 244 6.28 11.01 18.41
N ILE A 245 6.56 10.12 17.45
CA ILE A 245 6.95 10.49 16.10
C ILE A 245 5.79 11.21 15.40
N ARG A 246 6.10 12.29 14.68
CA ARG A 246 5.13 13.01 13.85
C ARG A 246 4.63 12.11 12.72
N SER A 247 3.31 12.02 12.55
CA SER A 247 2.69 11.26 11.46
C SER A 247 2.76 12.03 10.14
N ILE A 248 3.55 11.54 9.17
CA ILE A 248 3.70 12.12 7.83
C ILE A 248 4.04 11.04 6.81
N SER A 249 3.54 11.16 5.58
CA SER A 249 3.92 10.23 4.51
C SER A 249 5.33 10.53 4.01
N ILE A 250 6.00 9.52 3.46
CA ILE A 250 7.29 9.68 2.81
C ILE A 250 7.19 10.58 1.57
N ASP A 251 6.03 10.57 0.91
CA ASP A 251 5.71 11.38 -0.27
C ASP A 251 5.82 12.88 0.07
N TYR A 252 5.10 13.34 1.09
CA TYR A 252 5.16 14.73 1.56
C TYR A 252 6.48 15.05 2.27
N GLY A 253 6.96 14.13 3.11
CA GLY A 253 8.08 14.39 3.99
C GLY A 253 9.43 14.46 3.27
N VAL A 254 9.57 13.68 2.19
CA VAL A 254 10.83 13.52 1.44
C VAL A 254 10.63 13.78 -0.05
N LEU A 255 9.75 13.03 -0.72
CA LEU A 255 9.74 12.99 -2.20
C LEU A 255 9.38 14.33 -2.86
N GLU A 256 8.37 15.04 -2.33
CA GLU A 256 8.02 16.38 -2.83
C GLU A 256 9.13 17.41 -2.64
N ARG A 257 10.04 17.18 -1.71
CA ARG A 257 11.04 18.15 -1.25
C ARG A 257 12.44 17.94 -1.85
N CYS A 258 12.66 16.85 -2.58
CA CYS A 258 13.92 16.59 -3.29
C CYS A 258 13.70 15.92 -4.66
N PRO A 259 12.86 16.48 -5.56
CA PRO A 259 12.57 15.88 -6.87
C PRO A 259 13.83 15.63 -7.73
N GLU A 260 14.88 16.42 -7.56
CA GLU A 260 16.18 16.28 -8.23
C GLU A 260 16.95 15.00 -7.85
N ASP A 261 16.57 14.37 -6.74
CA ASP A 261 17.12 13.09 -6.27
C ASP A 261 16.26 11.90 -6.65
N ILE A 262 15.13 12.13 -7.33
CA ILE A 262 14.20 11.08 -7.70
C ILE A 262 14.41 10.68 -9.16
N LEU A 263 14.41 9.36 -9.37
CA LEU A 263 14.32 8.74 -10.69
C LEU A 263 12.99 7.98 -10.78
N CYS A 264 12.30 8.11 -11.90
CA CYS A 264 11.05 7.40 -12.15
C CYS A 264 11.26 6.37 -13.26
N ILE A 265 10.76 5.15 -13.05
CA ILE A 265 10.61 4.14 -14.10
C ILE A 265 9.12 4.07 -14.44
N PRO A 266 8.68 4.66 -15.56
CA PRO A 266 7.32 4.48 -16.05
C PRO A 266 7.10 3.01 -16.41
N ALA A 267 5.98 2.45 -15.97
CA ALA A 267 5.69 1.04 -16.12
C ALA A 267 4.19 0.77 -16.34
N GLU A 268 3.93 -0.37 -16.96
CA GLU A 268 2.58 -0.86 -17.25
C GLU A 268 2.55 -2.37 -17.00
N PHE A 269 1.93 -2.78 -15.90
CA PHE A 269 1.79 -4.19 -15.50
C PHE A 269 0.41 -4.47 -14.86
N GLY A 270 -0.59 -3.66 -15.26
CA GLY A 270 -1.94 -3.74 -14.72
C GLY A 270 -2.00 -3.44 -13.21
N TRP A 271 -1.30 -2.40 -12.77
CA TRP A 271 -1.35 -1.91 -11.39
C TRP A 271 -2.67 -1.20 -11.10
N SER A 272 -3.20 -1.39 -9.89
CA SER A 272 -4.29 -0.58 -9.36
C SER A 272 -4.33 -0.63 -7.83
N ASP A 273 -4.65 0.49 -7.19
CA ASP A 273 -4.98 0.54 -5.78
C ASP A 273 -6.48 0.25 -5.58
N VAL A 274 -6.79 -0.90 -4.99
CA VAL A 274 -8.16 -1.33 -4.71
C VAL A 274 -8.62 -0.67 -3.41
N GLY A 275 -8.96 0.62 -3.46
CA GLY A 275 -9.19 1.44 -2.26
C GLY A 275 -10.55 1.24 -1.56
N SER A 276 -11.56 0.77 -2.28
CA SER A 276 -12.96 0.64 -1.83
C SER A 276 -13.77 -0.29 -2.74
N TRP A 277 -15.02 -0.58 -2.37
CA TRP A 277 -15.89 -1.53 -3.06
C TRP A 277 -16.19 -1.22 -4.54
N ASP A 278 -16.21 0.05 -4.92
CA ASP A 278 -16.40 0.51 -6.31
C ASP A 278 -15.27 0.09 -7.26
N MET A 279 -14.10 -0.23 -6.71
CA MET A 279 -12.91 -0.64 -7.47
C MET A 279 -12.78 -2.16 -7.65
N LEU A 280 -13.82 -2.95 -7.30
CA LEU A 280 -13.75 -4.40 -7.46
C LEU A 280 -13.66 -4.87 -8.93
N ASN A 281 -14.05 -4.04 -9.89
CA ASN A 281 -13.91 -4.32 -11.33
C ASN A 281 -12.44 -4.46 -11.77
N VAL A 282 -11.50 -3.99 -10.94
CA VAL A 282 -10.07 -4.21 -11.13
C VAL A 282 -9.72 -5.69 -10.99
N LEU A 283 -10.39 -6.37 -10.07
CA LEU A 283 -10.12 -7.74 -9.64
C LEU A 283 -11.06 -8.77 -10.27
N HIS A 284 -12.27 -8.34 -10.63
CA HIS A 284 -13.34 -9.20 -11.15
C HIS A 284 -13.92 -8.63 -12.44
N GLU A 285 -14.37 -9.52 -13.30
CA GLU A 285 -15.11 -9.14 -14.50
C GLU A 285 -16.53 -8.69 -14.15
N GLU A 286 -17.02 -7.69 -14.86
CA GLU A 286 -18.42 -7.26 -14.79
C GLU A 286 -19.27 -8.15 -15.73
N ASP A 287 -20.52 -8.42 -15.34
CA ASP A 287 -21.47 -9.10 -16.22
C ASP A 287 -22.00 -8.16 -17.34
N GLY A 288 -22.92 -8.66 -18.18
CA GLY A 288 -23.48 -7.90 -19.29
C GLY A 288 -24.25 -6.62 -18.89
N ASP A 289 -24.62 -6.50 -17.62
CA ASP A 289 -25.33 -5.35 -17.04
C ASP A 289 -24.40 -4.48 -16.16
N GLY A 290 -23.10 -4.73 -16.17
CA GLY A 290 -22.10 -3.99 -15.41
C GLY A 290 -22.04 -4.36 -13.92
N ASN A 291 -22.60 -5.51 -13.52
CA ASN A 291 -22.59 -5.95 -12.13
C ASN A 291 -21.38 -6.82 -11.80
N ILE A 292 -20.97 -6.76 -10.53
CA ILE A 292 -20.04 -7.71 -9.92
C ILE A 292 -20.80 -8.44 -8.83
N ALA A 293 -21.08 -9.72 -9.05
CA ALA A 293 -21.79 -10.58 -8.11
C ALA A 293 -20.86 -11.68 -7.58
N LEU A 294 -20.53 -11.61 -6.29
CA LEU A 294 -19.58 -12.52 -5.63
C LEU A 294 -20.27 -13.25 -4.47
N GLY A 295 -20.17 -14.57 -4.47
CA GLY A 295 -20.86 -15.43 -3.50
C GLY A 295 -22.29 -15.78 -3.92
N ASN A 296 -23.19 -15.94 -2.95
CA ASN A 296 -24.57 -16.36 -3.20
C ASN A 296 -25.44 -15.13 -3.54
N VAL A 297 -25.62 -14.85 -4.83
CA VAL A 297 -26.34 -13.67 -5.34
C VAL A 297 -27.34 -14.07 -6.42
N VAL A 298 -28.55 -13.53 -6.33
CA VAL A 298 -29.57 -13.58 -7.40
C VAL A 298 -29.98 -12.15 -7.70
N ALA A 299 -29.77 -11.72 -8.94
CA ALA A 299 -30.05 -10.36 -9.39
C ALA A 299 -31.02 -10.39 -10.58
N VAL A 300 -32.09 -9.59 -10.49
CA VAL A 300 -33.10 -9.43 -11.54
C VAL A 300 -33.19 -7.94 -11.86
N ASN A 301 -33.07 -7.58 -13.15
CA ASN A 301 -33.06 -6.18 -13.60
C ASN A 301 -32.10 -5.27 -12.80
N THR A 302 -30.96 -5.81 -12.38
CA THR A 302 -29.96 -5.07 -11.59
C THR A 302 -28.83 -4.61 -12.49
N LYS A 303 -28.33 -3.38 -12.32
CA LYS A 303 -27.30 -2.79 -13.19
C LYS A 303 -26.21 -2.09 -12.42
N ASN A 304 -25.00 -2.07 -12.96
CA ASN A 304 -23.86 -1.29 -12.47
C ASN A 304 -23.59 -1.45 -10.96
N SER A 305 -23.92 -2.60 -10.37
CA SER A 305 -23.93 -2.82 -8.91
C SER A 305 -22.87 -3.83 -8.47
N VAL A 306 -22.37 -3.67 -7.25
CA VAL A 306 -21.43 -4.60 -6.60
C VAL A 306 -22.16 -5.32 -5.48
N MET A 307 -22.28 -6.64 -5.57
CA MET A 307 -22.95 -7.49 -4.58
C MET A 307 -21.96 -8.54 -4.07
N TYR A 308 -21.69 -8.54 -2.78
CA TYR A 308 -20.70 -9.42 -2.15
C TYR A 308 -21.30 -10.16 -0.96
N SER A 309 -21.54 -11.47 -1.10
CA SER A 309 -21.96 -12.35 -0.01
C SER A 309 -20.75 -13.04 0.61
N ALA A 310 -20.28 -12.52 1.75
CA ALA A 310 -19.11 -13.05 2.43
C ALA A 310 -19.41 -14.30 3.26
N SER A 311 -20.63 -14.40 3.81
CA SER A 311 -21.01 -15.52 4.70
C SER A 311 -21.73 -16.66 3.96
N GLY A 312 -22.11 -16.44 2.69
CA GLY A 312 -22.88 -17.38 1.88
C GLY A 312 -24.40 -17.20 1.95
N LYS A 313 -24.91 -16.23 2.73
CA LYS A 313 -26.34 -15.88 2.69
C LYS A 313 -26.70 -15.32 1.32
N LEU A 314 -27.92 -15.62 0.86
CA LEU A 314 -28.41 -15.13 -0.42
C LEU A 314 -28.64 -13.62 -0.37
N ILE A 315 -28.01 -12.89 -1.30
CA ILE A 315 -28.40 -11.53 -1.66
C ILE A 315 -29.36 -11.63 -2.84
N ALA A 316 -30.60 -11.19 -2.67
CA ALA A 316 -31.59 -11.09 -3.74
C ALA A 316 -31.84 -9.62 -4.08
N ALA A 317 -31.55 -9.20 -5.31
CA ALA A 317 -31.70 -7.83 -5.79
C ALA A 317 -32.69 -7.78 -6.97
N VAL A 318 -33.67 -6.87 -6.91
CA VAL A 318 -34.65 -6.64 -7.99
C VAL A 318 -34.72 -5.15 -8.25
N ASP A 319 -34.54 -4.73 -9.50
CA ASP A 319 -34.60 -3.33 -9.94
C ASP A 319 -33.63 -2.41 -9.15
N VAL A 320 -32.41 -2.91 -8.87
CA VAL A 320 -31.34 -2.17 -8.17
C VAL A 320 -30.33 -1.63 -9.17
N GLU A 321 -29.93 -0.37 -9.05
CA GLU A 321 -28.91 0.22 -9.93
C GLU A 321 -27.86 1.02 -9.15
N GLY A 322 -26.59 0.85 -9.52
CA GLY A 322 -25.49 1.66 -8.99
C GLY A 322 -25.24 1.50 -7.50
N MET A 323 -25.50 0.32 -6.93
CA MET A 323 -25.38 0.07 -5.49
C MET A 323 -24.22 -0.86 -5.15
N VAL A 324 -23.63 -0.68 -3.97
CA VAL A 324 -22.77 -1.63 -3.28
C VAL A 324 -23.61 -2.30 -2.19
N ILE A 325 -23.72 -3.62 -2.23
CA ILE A 325 -24.41 -4.46 -1.25
C ILE A 325 -23.42 -5.50 -0.75
N VAL A 326 -23.04 -5.42 0.52
CA VAL A 326 -22.06 -6.33 1.12
C VAL A 326 -22.70 -7.00 2.32
N GLU A 327 -22.81 -8.31 2.26
CA GLU A 327 -23.33 -9.15 3.34
C GLU A 327 -22.16 -9.84 4.05
N THR A 328 -22.18 -9.78 5.38
CA THR A 328 -21.33 -10.56 6.27
C THR A 328 -22.19 -11.20 7.35
N LYS A 329 -21.60 -12.10 8.14
CA LYS A 329 -22.33 -12.91 9.12
C LYS A 329 -23.20 -12.06 10.05
N ASP A 330 -22.69 -10.91 10.47
CA ASP A 330 -23.23 -10.02 11.51
C ASP A 330 -23.63 -8.62 11.02
N ALA A 331 -23.28 -8.22 9.79
CA ALA A 331 -23.60 -6.90 9.27
C ALA A 331 -23.85 -6.89 7.76
N ILE A 332 -24.64 -5.91 7.32
CA ILE A 332 -24.89 -5.63 5.90
C ILE A 332 -24.56 -4.15 5.65
N LEU A 333 -23.77 -3.87 4.63
CA LEU A 333 -23.57 -2.53 4.08
C LEU A 333 -24.36 -2.38 2.79
N ILE A 334 -25.08 -1.28 2.68
CA ILE A 334 -25.75 -0.85 1.46
C ILE A 334 -25.40 0.62 1.24
N CYS A 335 -24.77 0.96 0.10
CA CYS A 335 -24.52 2.35 -0.26
C CYS A 335 -24.47 2.53 -1.79
N PRO A 336 -24.68 3.75 -2.29
CA PRO A 336 -24.38 4.06 -3.69
C PRO A 336 -22.92 3.75 -4.04
N LYS A 337 -22.67 3.19 -5.23
CA LYS A 337 -21.33 2.81 -5.72
C LYS A 337 -20.40 4.02 -5.77
N ASP A 338 -20.89 5.18 -6.21
CA ASP A 338 -20.15 6.45 -6.25
C ASP A 338 -19.84 7.05 -4.86
N ARG A 339 -20.45 6.52 -3.80
CA ARG A 339 -20.21 6.90 -2.40
C ARG A 339 -19.46 5.83 -1.61
N ALA A 340 -18.90 4.79 -2.24
CA ALA A 340 -18.18 3.71 -1.54
C ALA A 340 -17.01 4.20 -0.67
N GLN A 341 -16.40 5.33 -1.00
CA GLN A 341 -15.35 5.98 -0.19
C GLN A 341 -15.86 6.49 1.18
N ASP A 342 -17.16 6.76 1.30
CA ASP A 342 -17.79 7.26 2.52
C ASP A 342 -18.05 6.16 3.56
N VAL A 343 -17.83 4.88 3.24
CA VAL A 343 -17.98 3.76 4.19
C VAL A 343 -17.17 3.96 5.47
N LYS A 344 -16.04 4.67 5.40
CA LYS A 344 -15.26 5.06 6.58
C LYS A 344 -16.09 5.82 7.64
N LYS A 345 -17.10 6.60 7.22
CA LYS A 345 -17.98 7.36 8.12
C LYS A 345 -18.85 6.43 8.98
N ILE A 346 -19.21 5.26 8.45
CA ILE A 346 -19.92 4.24 9.23
C ILE A 346 -19.00 3.68 10.31
N VAL A 347 -17.72 3.45 10.00
CA VAL A 347 -16.74 2.98 11.00
C VAL A 347 -16.55 4.03 12.10
N ASP A 348 -16.46 5.31 11.73
CA ASP A 348 -16.38 6.42 12.69
C ASP A 348 -17.62 6.44 13.62
N GLU A 349 -18.84 6.33 13.06
CA GLU A 349 -20.10 6.28 13.81
C GLU A 349 -20.21 5.05 14.73
N LEU A 350 -19.77 3.87 14.27
CA LEU A 350 -19.77 2.65 15.07
C LEU A 350 -18.87 2.77 16.30
N HIS A 351 -17.72 3.44 16.14
CA HIS A 351 -16.81 3.73 17.24
C HIS A 351 -17.44 4.70 18.25
N GLU A 352 -18.09 5.77 17.78
CA GLU A 352 -18.82 6.71 18.66
C GLU A 352 -19.96 6.02 19.44
N LYS A 353 -20.57 4.99 18.87
CA LYS A 353 -21.61 4.18 19.52
C LYS A 353 -21.06 3.06 20.40
N GLY A 354 -19.74 2.86 20.45
CA GLY A 354 -19.11 1.78 21.21
C GLY A 354 -19.42 0.37 20.69
N MET A 355 -19.78 0.23 19.41
CA MET A 355 -20.06 -1.06 18.75
C MET A 355 -18.75 -1.74 18.31
N GLU A 356 -17.85 -1.94 19.26
CA GLU A 356 -16.48 -2.42 19.04
C GLU A 356 -16.41 -3.81 18.39
N GLU A 357 -17.45 -4.63 18.55
CA GLU A 357 -17.55 -5.95 17.92
C GLU A 357 -17.67 -5.89 16.38
N LEU A 358 -18.09 -4.75 15.84
CA LEU A 358 -18.23 -4.51 14.40
C LEU A 358 -17.04 -3.76 13.79
N LEU A 359 -16.03 -3.39 14.58
CA LEU A 359 -14.89 -2.57 14.14
C LEU A 359 -13.69 -3.36 13.61
#